data_AF-A0A1S8Y755-F1
#
_entry.id   AF-A0A1S8Y755-F1
#
_cell.length_a   1.000
_cell.length_b   1.000
_cell.length_c   1.000
_cell.angle_alpha   90.00
_cell.angle_beta   90.00
_cell.angle_gamma   90.00
#
_symmetry.space_group_name_H-M   'P 1'
#
loop_
_entity.id
_entity.type
_entity.pdbx_description
1 polymer ?
#
loop_
_entity_poly.entity_id
_entity_poly.type
_entity_poly.pdbx_seq_one_letter_code
_entity_poly.pdbx_strand_id
1 'polypeptide(L)'
;MGETVNDIAWVYMNKSLYYLSLLLMLPVAGVIVITPMDSQKQYIFGLISITILFILGRSKRRSMTMIMLFLSALMSTRYIWWRATHTLHFNSQIEALLGIGLFLA
;
A
#
# COMPACT_ATOMS: atom_id res chain seq x y z
N MET A 1 -18.49 39.68 -0.75
CA MET A 1 -19.19 38.44 -1.15
C MET A 1 -18.48 37.69 -2.28
N GLY A 2 -17.69 38.36 -3.16
CA GLY A 2 -16.90 37.69 -4.20
C GLY A 2 -15.64 36.96 -3.71
N GLU A 3 -14.94 37.47 -2.68
CA GLU A 3 -13.71 36.83 -2.16
C GLU A 3 -14.00 35.50 -1.44
N THR A 4 -15.10 35.43 -0.68
CA THR A 4 -15.52 34.21 0.03
C THR A 4 -15.88 33.06 -0.92
N VAL A 5 -16.39 33.35 -2.12
CA VAL A 5 -16.72 32.32 -3.11
C VAL A 5 -15.45 31.73 -3.73
N ASN A 6 -14.44 32.57 -3.97
CA ASN A 6 -13.14 32.14 -4.51
C ASN A 6 -12.38 31.26 -3.50
N ASP A 7 -12.41 31.62 -2.21
CA ASP A 7 -11.78 30.81 -1.16
C ASP A 7 -12.41 29.42 -1.02
N ILE A 8 -13.75 29.36 -1.09
CA ILE A 8 -14.49 28.08 -1.06
C ILE A 8 -14.15 27.25 -2.29
N ALA A 9 -14.16 27.83 -3.49
CA ALA A 9 -13.80 27.14 -4.72
C ALA A 9 -12.35 26.62 -4.69
N TRP A 10 -11.42 27.39 -4.13
CA TRP A 10 -10.01 27.01 -4.00
C TRP A 10 -9.84 25.81 -3.04
N VAL A 11 -10.53 25.83 -1.89
CA VAL A 11 -10.52 24.71 -0.94
C VAL A 11 -11.15 23.45 -1.54
N TYR A 12 -12.25 23.57 -2.27
CA TYR A 12 -12.90 22.43 -2.94
C TYR A 12 -12.04 21.85 -4.06
N MET A 13 -11.38 22.71 -4.85
CA MET A 13 -10.49 22.28 -5.93
C MET A 13 -9.24 21.55 -5.38
N ASN A 14 -8.68 21.98 -4.25
CA ASN A 14 -7.59 21.24 -3.60
C ASN A 14 -8.03 19.90 -3.01
N LYS A 15 -9.27 19.80 -2.49
CA LYS A 15 -9.83 18.53 -2.03
C LYS A 15 -10.07 17.56 -3.19
N SER A 16 -10.63 18.04 -4.31
CA SER A 16 -10.85 17.20 -5.49
C SER A 16 -9.54 16.73 -6.12
N LEU A 17 -8.52 17.60 -6.20
CA LEU A 17 -7.16 17.24 -6.62
C LEU A 17 -6.55 16.17 -5.70
N TYR A 18 -6.75 16.29 -4.39
CA TYR A 18 -6.31 15.26 -3.43
C TYR A 18 -6.99 13.90 -3.68
N TYR A 19 -8.31 13.87 -3.86
CA TYR A 19 -9.04 12.61 -4.14
C TYR A 19 -8.67 12.02 -5.51
N LEU A 20 -8.45 12.85 -6.53
CA LEU A 20 -7.95 12.42 -7.84
C LEU A 20 -6.55 11.81 -7.74
N SER A 21 -5.66 12.44 -6.97
CA SER A 21 -4.33 11.88 -6.70
C SER A 21 -4.43 10.53 -6.00
N LEU A 22 -5.35 10.39 -5.04
CA LEU A 22 -5.56 9.15 -4.29
C LEU A 22 -6.13 8.03 -5.18
N LEU A 23 -7.06 8.39 -6.08
CA LEU A 23 -7.60 7.49 -7.09
C LEU A 23 -6.51 6.99 -8.05
N LEU A 24 -5.59 7.87 -8.46
CA LEU A 24 -4.50 7.51 -9.36
C LEU A 24 -3.44 6.61 -8.70
N MET A 25 -3.29 6.67 -7.38
CA MET A 25 -2.37 5.80 -6.64
C MET A 25 -2.87 4.35 -6.52
N LEU A 26 -4.17 4.10 -6.58
CA LEU A 26 -4.77 2.76 -6.50
C LEU A 26 -4.28 1.79 -7.60
N PRO A 27 -4.35 2.13 -8.91
CA PRO A 27 -3.87 1.23 -9.95
C PRO A 27 -2.36 0.99 -9.86
N VAL A 28 -1.58 2.01 -9.48
CA VAL A 28 -0.12 1.86 -9.25
C VAL A 28 0.14 0.88 -8.11
N ALA A 29 -0.60 0.98 -7.00
CA ALA A 29 -0.54 0.04 -5.90
C ALA A 29 -0.88 -1.40 -6.34
N GLY A 30 -1.94 -1.56 -7.14
CA GLY A 30 -2.35 -2.86 -7.68
C GLY A 30 -1.24 -3.52 -8.51
N VAL A 31 -0.59 -2.77 -9.40
CA VAL A 31 0.54 -3.27 -10.19
C VAL A 31 1.69 -3.74 -9.28
N ILE A 32 2.05 -2.96 -8.26
CA ILE A 32 3.13 -3.31 -7.32
C ILE A 32 2.80 -4.58 -6.53
N VAL A 33 1.55 -4.76 -6.13
CA VAL A 33 1.08 -5.93 -5.35
C VAL A 33 1.12 -7.19 -6.21
N ILE A 34 0.62 -7.13 -7.44
CA ILE A 34 0.37 -8.31 -8.27
C ILE A 34 1.63 -8.74 -9.03
N THR A 35 2.57 -7.81 -9.31
CA THR A 35 3.77 -8.11 -10.08
C THR A 35 4.60 -9.20 -9.40
N PRO A 36 4.78 -10.38 -10.04
CA PRO A 36 5.62 -11.42 -9.49
C PRO A 36 7.07 -10.95 -9.49
N MET A 37 7.69 -10.99 -8.31
CA MET A 37 9.11 -10.73 -8.14
C MET A 37 9.78 -12.00 -7.66
N ASP A 38 10.99 -12.24 -8.16
CA ASP A 38 11.86 -13.25 -7.58
C ASP A 38 12.26 -12.87 -6.13
N SER A 39 12.61 -13.87 -5.33
CA SER A 39 12.94 -13.74 -3.91
C SER A 39 14.01 -12.66 -3.64
N GLN A 40 15.05 -12.56 -4.48
CA GLN A 40 16.08 -11.53 -4.31
C GLN A 40 15.52 -10.12 -4.54
N LYS A 41 14.71 -9.94 -5.59
CA LYS A 41 14.12 -8.63 -5.94
C LYS A 41 13.12 -8.19 -4.87
N GLN A 42 12.35 -9.12 -4.33
CA GLN A 42 11.41 -8.86 -3.24
C GLN A 42 12.13 -8.39 -1.96
N TYR A 43 13.25 -9.03 -1.60
CA TYR A 43 14.05 -8.62 -0.44
C TYR A 43 14.65 -7.22 -0.62
N ILE A 44 15.24 -6.94 -1.78
CA ILE A 44 15.80 -5.62 -2.10
C ILE A 44 14.70 -4.54 -2.05
N PHE A 45 13.54 -4.80 -2.64
CA PHE A 45 12.40 -3.89 -2.61
C PHE A 45 11.91 -3.62 -1.17
N GLY A 46 11.90 -4.65 -0.32
CA GLY A 46 11.58 -4.52 1.11
C GLY A 46 12.57 -3.64 1.86
N LEU A 47 13.87 -3.87 1.68
CA LEU A 47 14.92 -3.06 2.31
C LEU A 47 14.83 -1.58 1.89
N ILE A 48 14.68 -1.32 0.59
CA ILE A 48 14.53 0.04 0.07
C ILE A 48 13.30 0.71 0.69
N SER A 49 12.17 0.00 0.76
CA SER A 49 10.94 0.50 1.38
C SER A 49 11.14 0.86 2.86
N ILE A 50 11.85 0.02 3.61
CA ILE A 50 12.18 0.29 5.02
C ILE A 50 13.08 1.54 5.14
N THR A 51 14.11 1.67 4.31
CA THR A 51 14.97 2.86 4.29
C THR A 51 14.16 4.12 4.00
N ILE A 52 13.25 4.08 3.02
CA ILE A 52 12.34 5.20 2.71
C ILE A 52 11.46 5.53 3.91
N LEU A 53 10.84 4.54 4.56
CA LEU A 53 10.03 4.74 5.76
C LEU A 53 10.83 5.40 6.89
N PHE A 54 12.07 5.00 7.11
CA PHE A 54 12.93 5.64 8.12
C PHE A 54 13.26 7.09 7.78
N ILE A 55 13.52 7.40 6.52
CA ILE A 55 13.80 8.78 6.07
C ILE A 55 12.54 9.64 6.25
N LEU A 56 11.38 9.14 5.80
CA LEU A 56 10.09 9.83 5.94
C LEU A 56 9.69 10.02 7.40
N GLY A 57 9.99 9.03 8.25
CA GLY A 57 9.71 9.06 9.69
C GLY A 57 10.48 10.12 10.47
N ARG A 58 11.54 10.72 9.89
CA ARG A 58 12.20 11.89 10.49
C ARG A 58 11.38 13.17 10.39
N SER A 59 10.38 13.20 9.51
CA SER A 59 9.53 14.37 9.31
C SER A 59 8.31 14.34 10.23
N LYS A 60 8.05 15.45 10.94
CA LYS A 60 6.85 15.60 11.81
C LYS A 60 5.59 16.03 11.04
N ARG A 61 5.65 16.11 9.70
CA ARG A 61 4.52 16.56 8.88
C ARG A 61 3.46 15.46 8.79
N ARG A 62 2.19 15.81 9.04
CA ARG A 62 1.04 14.89 8.94
C ARG A 62 0.95 14.19 7.57
N SER A 63 1.30 14.88 6.49
CA SER A 63 1.35 14.29 5.15
C SER A 63 2.35 13.13 5.03
N MET A 64 3.50 13.21 5.70
CA MET A 64 4.52 12.16 5.68
C MET A 64 4.06 10.92 6.44
N THR A 65 3.38 11.10 7.57
CA THR A 65 2.75 9.99 8.31
C THR A 65 1.70 9.26 7.45
N MET A 66 0.90 9.99 6.68
CA MET A 66 -0.08 9.38 5.76
C MET A 66 0.59 8.57 4.65
N ILE A 67 1.69 9.08 4.08
CA ILE A 67 2.48 8.36 3.06
C ILE A 67 3.09 7.09 3.66
N MET A 68 3.61 7.17 4.90
CA MET A 68 4.14 6.00 5.60
C MET A 68 3.05 4.94 5.86
N LEU A 69 1.86 5.36 6.28
CA LEU A 69 0.71 4.47 6.46
C LEU A 69 0.36 3.75 5.15
N PHE A 70 0.29 4.51 4.05
CA PHE A 70 0.00 3.96 2.72
C PHE A 70 1.07 2.96 2.27
N LEU A 71 2.36 3.32 2.41
CA LEU A 71 3.47 2.44 2.03
C LEU A 71 3.50 1.16 2.87
N SER A 72 3.23 1.25 4.17
CA SER A 72 3.10 0.08 5.05
C SER A 72 1.94 -0.82 4.63
N ALA A 73 0.76 -0.25 4.37
CA ALA A 73 -0.38 -1.01 3.89
C ALA A 73 -0.11 -1.69 2.53
N LEU A 74 0.58 -0.99 1.62
CA LEU A 74 0.98 -1.51 0.31
C LEU A 74 1.90 -2.73 0.45
N MET A 75 2.93 -2.62 1.28
CA MET A 75 3.88 -3.71 1.55
C MET A 75 3.21 -4.91 2.21
N SER A 76 2.32 -4.68 3.18
CA SER A 76 1.54 -5.74 3.81
C SER A 76 0.63 -6.45 2.81
N THR A 77 -0.08 -5.70 1.97
CA THR A 77 -0.98 -6.25 0.94
C THR A 77 -0.21 -7.13 -0.04
N ARG A 78 0.96 -6.66 -0.49
CA ARG A 78 1.85 -7.43 -1.34
C ARG A 78 2.29 -8.75 -0.69
N TYR A 79 2.66 -8.72 0.59
CA TYR A 79 3.08 -9.93 1.31
C TYR A 79 1.93 -10.94 1.44
N ILE A 80 0.72 -10.46 1.76
CA ILE A 80 -0.49 -11.29 1.81
C ILE A 80 -0.77 -11.91 0.44
N TRP A 81 -0.70 -11.12 -0.64
CA TRP A 81 -0.86 -11.60 -2.02
C TRP A 81 0.15 -12.69 -2.38
N TRP A 82 1.43 -12.50 -2.02
CA TRP A 82 2.46 -13.49 -2.24
C TRP A 82 2.18 -14.79 -1.48
N ARG A 83 1.80 -14.72 -0.19
CA ARG A 83 1.40 -15.91 0.58
C ARG A 83 0.22 -16.63 -0.05
N ALA A 84 -0.82 -15.89 -0.45
CA ALA A 84 -2.02 -16.46 -1.06
C ALA A 84 -1.74 -17.18 -2.39
N THR A 85 -0.80 -16.66 -3.20
CA THR A 85 -0.51 -17.18 -4.54
C THR A 85 0.61 -18.22 -4.59
N HIS A 86 1.61 -18.11 -3.71
CA HIS A 86 2.82 -18.94 -3.75
C HIS A 86 2.91 -19.98 -2.63
N THR A 87 2.17 -19.82 -1.53
CA THR A 87 2.28 -20.74 -0.38
C THR A 87 1.07 -21.62 -0.13
N LEU A 88 -0.11 -21.26 -0.66
CA LEU A 88 -1.29 -22.12 -0.65
C LEU A 88 -1.27 -23.04 -1.89
N HIS A 89 -0.43 -24.06 -1.85
CA HIS A 89 -0.51 -25.18 -2.79
C HIS A 89 -0.93 -26.42 -1.99
N PHE A 90 -2.16 -26.89 -2.20
CA PHE A 90 -2.73 -27.96 -1.40
C PHE A 90 -2.80 -29.25 -2.20
N ASN A 91 -2.14 -30.30 -1.73
CA ASN A 91 -2.22 -31.64 -2.32
C ASN A 91 -3.25 -32.52 -1.59
N SER A 92 -3.72 -32.10 -0.41
CA SER A 92 -4.69 -32.82 0.43
C SER A 92 -5.65 -31.86 1.14
N GLN A 93 -6.85 -32.35 1.51
CA GLN A 93 -7.86 -31.58 2.24
C GLN A 93 -7.38 -31.13 3.63
N ILE A 94 -6.53 -31.92 4.30
CA ILE A 94 -5.98 -31.58 5.62
C ILE A 94 -4.96 -30.43 5.50
N GLU A 95 -4.11 -30.46 4.47
CA GLU A 95 -3.17 -29.38 4.17
C GLU A 95 -3.90 -28.07 3.84
N ALA A 96 -5.03 -28.17 3.13
CA ALA A 96 -5.89 -27.01 2.85
C ALA A 96 -6.47 -26.41 4.13
N LEU A 97 -7.03 -27.23 5.02
CA LEU A 97 -7.61 -26.76 6.28
C LEU A 97 -6.56 -26.10 7.18
N LEU A 98 -5.40 -26.74 7.36
CA LEU A 98 -4.32 -26.21 8.19
C LEU A 98 -3.66 -24.97 7.56
N GLY A 99 -3.46 -24.97 6.24
CA GLY A 99 -2.84 -23.85 5.54
C GLY A 99 -3.73 -22.60 5.50
N ILE A 100 -5.05 -22.76 5.31
CA ILE A 100 -6.00 -21.66 5.42
C ILE A 100 -6.12 -21.20 6.88
N GLY A 101 -6.16 -22.13 7.85
CA GLY A 101 -6.19 -21.79 9.28
C GLY A 101 -4.99 -20.93 9.70
N LEU A 102 -3.77 -21.30 9.28
CA LEU A 102 -2.55 -20.52 9.52
C LEU A 102 -2.52 -19.17 8.79
N PHE A 103 -3.24 -19.04 7.68
CA PHE A 103 -3.31 -17.78 6.94
C PHE A 103 -4.28 -16.78 7.59
N LEU A 104 -5.28 -17.27 8.33
CA LEU A 104 -6.29 -16.45 9.00
C LEU A 104 -5.93 -16.06 10.44
N ALA A 105 -5.03 -16.79 11.10
CA ALA A 105 -4.57 -16.54 12.46
C ALA A 105 -3.61 -15.36 12.56
#